data_AF-A0A1S9M5R3-F1
#
_entry.id   AF-A0A1S9M5R3-F1
#
_cell.length_a   1.000
_cell.length_b   1.000
_cell.length_c   1.000
_cell.angle_alpha   90.00
_cell.angle_beta   90.00
_cell.angle_gamma   90.00
#
_symmetry.space_group_name_H-M   'P 1'
#
loop_
_entity.id
_entity.type
_entity.pdbx_description
1 polymer ?
#
loop_
_entity_poly.entity_id
_entity_poly.type
_entity_poly.pdbx_seq_one_letter_code
_entity_poly.pdbx_strand_id
1 'polypeptide(L)' 'MRIKNLNQSTKLWYQHRRKYINASEIASITGLDPFRPLEQLVRDKLTKAPQG' A
#
# COMPACT_ATOMS: atom_id res chain seq x y z
N MET A 1 -14.43 11.31 -7.31
CA MET A 1 -13.26 12.20 -7.53
C MET A 1 -12.26 11.49 -8.42
N ARG A 2 -12.04 11.96 -9.65
CA ARG A 2 -11.06 11.38 -10.59
C ARG A 2 -9.70 12.02 -10.28
N ILE A 3 -8.79 11.30 -9.65
CA ILE A 3 -7.47 11.85 -9.29
C ILE A 3 -6.64 11.93 -10.58
N LYS A 4 -6.32 13.15 -11.04
CA LYS A 4 -5.61 13.37 -12.31
C LYS A 4 -4.09 13.39 -12.16
N ASN A 5 -3.56 13.65 -10.95
CA ASN A 5 -2.12 13.85 -10.70
C ASN A 5 -1.62 12.97 -9.53
N LEU A 6 -1.52 11.66 -9.76
CA LEU A 6 -0.91 10.70 -8.81
C LEU A 6 0.60 10.60 -9.06
N ASN A 7 1.32 11.68 -8.79
CA ASN A 7 2.78 11.67 -8.90
C ASN A 7 3.37 10.71 -7.86
N GLN A 8 4.27 9.84 -8.30
CA GLN A 8 4.94 8.88 -7.42
C GLN A 8 5.65 9.60 -6.27
N SER A 9 5.73 8.93 -5.11
CA SER A 9 6.38 9.47 -3.90
C SER A 9 5.73 10.72 -3.31
N THR A 10 4.49 11.05 -3.70
CA THR A 10 3.70 12.11 -3.05
C THR A 10 2.77 11.54 -1.99
N LYS A 11 2.38 12.37 -1.00
CA LYS A 11 1.39 12.00 0.03
C LYS A 11 0.09 11.47 -0.57
N LEU A 12 -0.41 12.12 -1.63
CA LEU A 12 -1.63 11.69 -2.32
C LEU A 12 -1.46 10.31 -2.98
N TRP A 13 -0.28 10.02 -3.55
CA TRP A 13 0.03 8.70 -4.09
C TRP A 13 0.06 7.61 -3.02
N TYR A 14 0.70 7.87 -1.87
CA TYR A 14 0.68 6.94 -0.74
C TYR A 14 -0.76 6.71 -0.22
N GLN A 15 -1.55 7.77 -0.07
CA GLN A 15 -2.95 7.67 0.35
C GLN A 15 -3.81 6.87 -0.64
N HIS A 16 -3.60 7.06 -1.95
CA HIS A 16 -4.30 6.29 -2.98
C HIS A 16 -3.93 4.81 -2.92
N ARG A 17 -2.63 4.49 -2.84
CA ARG A 17 -2.11 3.12 -2.77
C ARG A 17 -2.61 2.33 -1.56
N ARG A 18 -3.07 2.98 -0.50
CA ARG A 18 -3.66 2.28 0.66
C ARG A 18 -5.03 1.67 0.37
N LYS A 19 -5.78 2.20 -0.60
CA LYS A 19 -7.15 1.75 -0.91
C LYS A 19 -7.21 0.46 -1.72
N TYR A 20 -6.08 0.04 -2.28
CA TYR A 20 -6.00 -1.08 -3.21
C TYR A 20 -4.83 -1.98 -2.86
N ILE A 21 -4.89 -3.24 -3.29
CA ILE A 21 -3.71 -4.09 -3.38
C ILE A 21 -2.87 -3.64 -4.57
N ASN A 22 -1.58 -3.39 -4.33
CA ASN A 22 -0.63 -2.94 -5.34
C ASN A 22 0.26 -4.10 -5.81
N ALA A 23 0.85 -3.96 -7.00
CA ALA A 23 1.76 -4.98 -7.55
C ALA A 23 2.90 -5.36 -6.59
N SER A 24 3.49 -4.39 -5.89
CA SER A 24 4.56 -4.62 -4.91
C SER A 24 4.11 -5.29 -3.60
N GLU A 25 2.85 -5.70 -3.50
CA GLU A 25 2.27 -6.34 -2.32
C GLU A 25 1.81 -7.77 -2.63
N ILE A 26 1.80 -8.16 -3.91
CA ILE A 26 1.39 -9.50 -4.34
C ILE A 26 2.29 -10.58 -3.75
N ALA A 27 3.61 -10.35 -3.70
CA ALA A 27 4.53 -11.31 -3.08
C ALA A 27 4.19 -11.60 -1.61
N SER A 28 3.75 -10.60 -0.84
CA SER A 28 3.34 -10.80 0.55
C SER A 28 2.02 -11.60 0.63
N ILE A 29 1.12 -11.44 -0.35
CA ILE A 29 -0.14 -12.20 -0.46
C ILE A 29 0.10 -13.66 -0.84
N THR A 30 1.05 -13.91 -1.73
CA THR A 30 1.37 -15.27 -2.19
C THR A 30 2.37 -15.98 -1.29
N GLY A 31 2.81 -15.38 -0.19
CA GLY A 31 3.81 -15.95 0.73
C GLY A 31 5.22 -16.04 0.14
N LEU A 32 5.53 -15.24 -0.89
CA LEU A 32 6.83 -15.21 -1.57
C LEU A 32 7.68 -13.98 -1.20
N ASP A 33 7.18 -13.11 -0.33
CA ASP A 33 7.92 -11.95 0.17
C ASP A 33 8.73 -12.34 1.43
N PRO A 34 10.07 -12.39 1.35
CA PRO A 34 10.90 -12.80 2.48
C PRO A 34 11.05 -11.71 3.56
N PHE A 35 10.55 -10.50 3.31
CA PHE A 35 10.75 -9.34 4.19
C PHE A 35 9.48 -8.90 4.89
N ARG A 36 8.30 -9.18 4.31
CA ARG A 36 7.02 -8.76 4.87
C ARG A 36 5.98 -9.88 4.80
N PRO A 37 5.54 -10.40 5.96
CA PRO A 37 4.46 -11.39 6.01
C PRO A 37 3.09 -10.77 5.71
N LEU A 38 2.12 -11.60 5.35
CA LEU A 38 0.75 -11.19 4.99
C LEU A 38 0.09 -10.39 6.13
N GLU A 39 0.26 -10.81 7.38
CA GLU A 39 -0.36 -10.17 8.54
C GLU A 39 0.15 -8.74 8.72
N GLN A 40 1.42 -8.48 8.40
CA GLN A 40 1.97 -7.13 8.42
C GLN A 40 1.38 -6.28 7.29
N LEU A 41 1.21 -6.83 6.08
CA LEU A 41 0.54 -6.14 4.98
C LEU A 41 -0.91 -5.78 5.35
N VAL A 42 -1.67 -6.70 5.94
CA VAL A 42 -3.06 -6.46 6.37
C VAL A 42 -3.13 -5.34 7.41
N ARG A 43 -2.25 -5.35 8.43
CA ARG A 43 -2.16 -4.26 9.40
C ARG A 43 -1.85 -2.92 8.72
N ASP A 44 -0.87 -2.89 7.82
CA ASP A 44 -0.49 -1.68 7.08
C ASP A 44 -1.65 -1.10 6.25
N LYS A 45 -2.51 -1.95 5.67
CA LYS A 45 -3.69 -1.51 4.91
C LYS A 45 -4.79 -0.96 5.80
N LEU A 46 -5.08 -1.63 6.91
CA LEU A 46 -6.23 -1.32 7.76
C LEU A 46 -5.97 -0.21 8.78
N THR A 47 -4.78 -0.11 9.36
CA THR A 47 -4.56 0.70 10.57
C THR A 47 -3.51 1.80 10.44
N LYS A 48 -2.62 1.77 9.44
CA LYS A 48 -1.54 2.75 9.34
C LYS A 48 -2.08 4.17 9.12
N ALA A 49 -1.82 5.10 10.03
CA ALA A 49 -2.25 6.50 9.88
C ALA A 49 -1.59 7.14 8.63
N PRO A 50 -2.21 8.18 8.01
CA PRO A 50 -1.52 8.92 6.97
C PRO A 50 -0.23 9.54 7.54
N GLN A 51 0.90 9.26 6.90
CA GLN A 51 2.15 9.95 7.23
C GLN A 51 1.92 11.47 7.11
N GLY A 52 2.38 12.21 8.12
CA GLY A 52 2.33 13.68 8.20
C GLY A 52 2.81 14.34 6.93
#